data_AF-A0A849BNS4-F1
#
_entry.id   AF-A0A849BNS4-F1
#
_cell.length_a   1.000
_cell.length_b   1.000
_cell.length_c   1.000
_cell.angle_alpha   90.00
_cell.angle_beta   90.00
_cell.angle_gamma   90.00
#
_symmetry.space_group_name_H-M   'P 1'
#
loop_
_entity.id
_entity.type
_entity.pdbx_description
1 polymer ?
#
loop_
_entity_poly.entity_id
_entity_poly.type
_entity_poly.pdbx_seq_one_letter_code
_entity_poly.pdbx_strand_id
1 'polypeptide(L)' 'MNAETVEAALVVAFATRLALDPAEVEPDQAIVDLPGIDSLAMLRVIVDVETVLGIQVPDDTAYAATTVRQLAKLIAEQA' A
#
# COMPACT_ATOMS: atom_id res chain seq x y z
N MET A 1 -15.39 -0.10 2.96
CA MET A 1 -14.39 0.94 3.29
C MET A 1 -14.13 1.82 2.05
N ASN A 2 -13.79 3.11 2.16
CA ASN A 2 -13.55 3.95 0.97
C ASN A 2 -12.11 3.78 0.45
N ALA A 3 -11.93 3.68 -0.87
CA ALA A 3 -10.61 3.53 -1.50
C ALA A 3 -9.65 4.67 -1.14
N GLU A 4 -10.14 5.91 -1.04
CA GLU A 4 -9.34 7.07 -0.64
C GLU A 4 -8.75 6.93 0.77
N THR A 5 -9.49 6.32 1.70
CA THR A 5 -9.02 6.08 3.07
C THR A 5 -7.93 5.02 3.10
N VAL A 6 -8.08 3.95 2.30
CA VAL A 6 -7.08 2.90 2.17
C VAL A 6 -5.82 3.43 1.48
N GLU A 7 -5.99 4.24 0.43
CA GLU A 7 -4.89 4.86 -0.29
C GLU A 7 -4.06 5.74 0.63
N ALA A 8 -4.71 6.61 1.43
CA ALA A 8 -4.00 7.43 2.41
C ALA A 8 -3.24 6.60 3.45
N ALA A 9 -3.84 5.50 3.94
CA ALA A 9 -3.18 4.59 4.88
C ALA A 9 -1.95 3.92 4.25
N LEU A 10 -2.07 3.45 3.00
CA LEU A 10 -0.96 2.86 2.25
C LEU A 10 0.16 3.87 2.00
N VAL A 11 -0.18 5.09 1.55
CA VAL A 11 0.80 6.16 1.32
C VAL A 11 1.60 6.44 2.59
N VAL A 12 0.92 6.59 3.73
CA VAL A 12 1.59 6.81 5.03
C VAL A 12 2.45 5.61 5.42
N ALA A 13 1.98 4.39 5.21
CA ALA A 13 2.74 3.18 5.52
C ALA A 13 4.00 3.05 4.64
N PHE A 14 3.89 3.27 3.33
CA PHE A 14 5.02 3.30 2.40
C PHE A 14 6.02 4.39 2.79
N ALA A 15 5.56 5.63 2.97
CA ALA A 15 6.41 6.74 3.37
C ALA A 15 7.18 6.45 4.67
N THR A 16 6.47 5.94 5.69
CA THR A 16 7.07 5.58 6.99
C THR A 16 8.12 4.48 6.84
N ARG A 17 7.85 3.44 6.05
CA ARG A 17 8.76 2.30 5.87
C ARG A 17 9.98 2.63 5.03
N LEU A 18 9.80 3.47 4.02
CA LEU A 18 10.85 3.90 3.10
C LEU A 18 11.61 5.13 3.61
N ALA A 19 11.20 5.69 4.75
CA ALA A 19 11.69 6.97 5.27
C ALA A 19 11.61 8.10 4.22
N LEU A 20 10.53 8.10 3.44
CA LEU A 20 10.20 9.11 2.45
C LEU A 20 9.11 10.04 2.99
N ASP A 21 8.94 11.19 2.36
CA ASP A 21 7.79 12.03 2.63
C ASP A 21 6.54 11.41 1.95
N PRO A 22 5.37 11.33 2.62
CA PRO A 22 4.13 10.89 1.98
C PRO A 22 3.77 11.72 0.74
N ALA A 23 4.23 12.97 0.64
CA ALA A 23 4.06 13.78 -0.57
C ALA A 23 4.87 13.29 -1.78
N GLU A 24 5.94 12.50 -1.56
CA GLU A 24 6.75 11.89 -2.63
C GLU A 24 6.20 10.54 -3.11
N VAL A 25 5.26 9.96 -2.36
CA VAL A 25 4.60 8.70 -2.73
C VAL A 25 3.39 9.00 -3.60
N GLU A 26 3.61 9.16 -4.91
CA GLU A 26 2.54 9.21 -5.90
C GLU A 26 1.74 7.89 -5.94
N PRO A 27 0.40 7.92 -5.82
CA PRO A 27 -0.41 6.71 -5.82
C PRO A 27 -0.46 5.97 -7.16
N ASP A 28 -0.22 6.69 -8.26
CA ASP A 28 -0.22 6.17 -9.63
C ASP A 28 1.15 5.64 -10.07
N GLN A 29 2.23 5.92 -9.32
CA GLN A 29 3.54 5.37 -9.64
C GLN A 29 3.60 3.87 -9.30
N ALA A 30 4.45 3.15 -10.02
CA ALA A 30 4.67 1.74 -9.71
C ALA A 30 5.35 1.63 -8.33
N ILE A 31 4.80 0.77 -7.47
CA ILE A 31 5.35 0.56 -6.11
C ILE A 31 6.81 0.12 -6.19
N VAL A 32 7.17 -0.65 -7.22
CA VAL A 32 8.53 -1.14 -7.45
C VAL A 32 9.53 -0.06 -7.85
N ASP A 33 9.06 1.10 -8.32
CA ASP A 33 9.92 2.25 -8.66
C ASP A 33 10.18 3.15 -7.44
N LEU A 34 9.51 2.89 -6.31
CA LEU A 34 9.73 3.66 -5.08
C LEU A 34 11.17 3.46 -4.56
N PRO A 35 11.87 4.53 -4.19
CA PRO A 35 13.23 4.43 -3.69
C PRO A 35 13.26 3.67 -2.36
N GLY A 36 14.09 2.61 -2.30
CA GLY A 36 14.27 1.78 -1.10
C GLY A 36 13.20 0.69 -0.93
N ILE A 37 12.34 0.47 -1.92
CA ILE A 37 11.39 -0.63 -1.88
C ILE A 37 12.06 -1.97 -2.18
N ASP A 38 11.73 -2.98 -1.37
CA ASP A 38 12.13 -4.37 -1.53
C ASP A 38 10.93 -5.28 -1.26
N SER A 39 10.97 -6.56 -1.68
CA SER A 39 9.88 -7.52 -1.43
C SER A 39 9.48 -7.61 0.06
N LEU A 40 10.45 -7.49 0.98
CA LEU A 40 10.18 -7.47 2.43
C LEU A 40 9.50 -6.17 2.89
N ALA A 41 9.88 -5.03 2.31
CA ALA A 41 9.27 -3.75 2.63
C ALA A 41 7.81 -3.73 2.18
N MET A 42 7.52 -4.27 0.99
CA MET A 42 6.15 -4.43 0.49
C MET A 42 5.30 -5.29 1.43
N LEU A 43 5.77 -6.48 1.82
CA LEU A 43 5.04 -7.35 2.76
C LEU A 43 4.79 -6.64 4.10
N ARG A 44 5.78 -5.91 4.62
CA ARG A 44 5.66 -5.16 5.87
C ARG A 44 4.63 -4.03 5.80
N VAL A 45 4.57 -3.31 4.69
CA VAL A 45 3.55 -2.28 4.45
C VAL A 45 2.16 -2.91 4.45
N ILE A 46 1.99 -4.04 3.77
CA ILE A 46 0.70 -4.73 3.72
C ILE A 46 0.27 -5.16 5.11
N VAL A 47 1.16 -5.78 5.89
CA VAL A 47 0.86 -6.18 7.28
C VAL A 47 0.51 -4.97 8.17
N ASP A 48 1.18 -3.84 8.00
CA ASP A 48 0.83 -2.60 8.73
C ASP A 48 -0.58 -2.14 8.36
N VAL A 49 -0.91 -2.11 7.07
CA VAL A 49 -2.23 -1.70 6.59
C VAL A 49 -3.33 -2.67 7.04
N GLU A 50 -3.09 -3.97 6.97
CA GLU A 50 -3.97 -5.01 7.52
C GLU A 50 -4.24 -4.80 9.00
N THR A 51 -3.19 -4.50 9.77
CA THR A 51 -3.28 -4.26 11.22
C THR A 51 -4.04 -2.97 11.53
N VAL A 52 -3.76 -1.89 10.79
CA VAL A 52 -4.39 -0.56 10.99
C VAL A 52 -5.85 -0.57 10.57
N LEU A 53 -6.18 -1.21 9.46
CA LEU A 53 -7.54 -1.26 8.92
C LEU A 53 -8.35 -2.44 9.46
N GLY A 54 -7.71 -3.40 10.13
CA GLY A 54 -8.36 -4.60 10.67
C GLY A 54 -8.86 -5.54 9.57
N ILE A 55 -8.14 -5.63 8.45
CA ILE A 55 -8.49 -6.45 7.29
C ILE A 55 -7.41 -7.52 7.04
N GLN A 56 -7.70 -8.47 6.15
CA GLN A 56 -6.69 -9.34 5.54
C GLN A 56 -6.70 -9.14 4.04
N VAL A 57 -5.52 -8.91 3.47
CA VAL A 57 -5.29 -8.75 2.05
C VAL A 57 -4.74 -10.07 1.52
N PRO A 58 -5.44 -10.75 0.60
CA PRO A 58 -4.91 -11.96 -0.02
C PRO A 58 -3.59 -11.68 -0.74
N ASP A 59 -2.63 -12.59 -0.65
CA ASP A 59 -1.35 -12.48 -1.36
C ASP A 59 -1.56 -12.23 -2.86
N ASP A 60 -2.49 -12.94 -3.51
CA ASP A 60 -2.85 -12.70 -4.92
C ASP A 60 -3.24 -11.24 -5.19
N THR A 61 -3.94 -10.59 -4.27
CA THR A 61 -4.34 -9.19 -4.39
C THR A 61 -3.14 -8.26 -4.23
N ALA A 62 -2.31 -8.53 -3.22
CA ALA A 62 -1.07 -7.82 -2.97
C ALA A 62 -0.12 -7.86 -4.17
N TYR A 63 0.07 -9.05 -4.76
CA TYR A 63 0.96 -9.27 -5.90
C TYR A 63 0.35 -8.81 -7.24
N ALA A 64 -0.98 -8.78 -7.37
CA ALA A 64 -1.65 -8.26 -8.56
C ALA A 64 -1.61 -6.72 -8.65
N ALA A 65 -1.45 -6.04 -7.51
CA ALA A 65 -1.36 -4.58 -7.48
C ALA A 65 0.04 -4.10 -7.90
N THR A 66 0.10 -3.24 -8.91
CA THR A 66 1.36 -2.61 -9.35
C THR A 66 1.54 -1.21 -8.78
N THR A 67 0.46 -0.54 -8.40
CA THR A 67 0.44 0.82 -7.86
C THR A 67 -0.30 0.88 -6.52
N VAL A 68 -0.01 1.91 -5.72
CA VAL A 68 -0.67 2.12 -4.42
C VAL A 68 -2.17 2.32 -4.60
N ARG A 69 -2.59 3.07 -5.63
CA ARG A 69 -4.00 3.27 -5.97
C ARG A 69 -4.70 1.96 -6.32
N GLN A 70 -4.05 1.10 -7.11
CA GLN A 70 -4.63 -0.19 -7.48
C GLN A 70 -4.78 -1.09 -6.25
N LEU A 71 -3.78 -1.13 -5.37
CA LEU A 71 -3.85 -1.86 -4.11
C LEU A 71 -5.00 -1.34 -3.22
N ALA A 72 -5.09 -0.02 -3.07
CA ALA A 72 -6.14 0.63 -2.29
C ALA A 72 -7.54 0.28 -2.79
N LYS A 73 -7.73 0.30 -4.12
CA LYS A 73 -9.00 -0.05 -4.76
C LYS A 73 -9.35 -1.51 -4.50
N LEU A 74 -8.41 -2.43 -4.72
CA LEU A 74 -8.64 -3.86 -4.52
C LEU A 74 -9.01 -4.16 -3.07
N ILE A 75 -8.31 -3.54 -2.12
CA ILE A 75 -8.60 -3.66 -0.69
C ILE A 75 -9.99 -3.11 -0.35
N ALA A 76 -10.35 -1.92 -0.88
CA ALA A 76 -11.64 -1.32 -0.64
C ALA A 76 -12.81 -2.12 -1.25
N GLU A 77 -12.57 -2.86 -2.33
CA GLU A 77 -13.54 -3.80 -2.91
C GLU A 77 -13.74 -5.05 -2.04
N GLN A 78 -12.75 -5.40 -1.21
CA GLN A 78 -12.78 -6.58 -0.34
C GLN A 78 -13.29 -6.29 1.09
N ALA A 79 -13.49 -5.00 1.47
CA ALA A 79 -13.77 -4.55 2.83
C ALA A 79 -15.09 -3.77 2.98
#